data_AF-D0LDG9-F1
#
_entry.id   AF-D0LDG9-F1
#
_cell.length_a   1.000
_cell.length_b   1.000
_cell.length_c   1.000
_cell.angle_alpha   90.00
_cell.angle_beta   90.00
_cell.angle_gamma   90.00
#
_symmetry.space_group_name_H-M   'P 1'
#
loop_
_entity.id
_entity.type
_entity.pdbx_description
1 polymer ?
#
loop_
_entity_poly.entity_id
_entity_poly.type
_entity_poly.pdbx_seq_one_letter_code
_entity_poly.pdbx_strand_id
1 'polypeptide(L)'
;MDMRLLRNRIGYTVVGAGLASAIAVGGAANAAPTHPARPALVPGTHCTVAQVDRALAHEDPALWHRIESNPKLKRRFEHMLTLTPQQRKAMHQKWAQHHPVRSEMMKFLRHQHISRSEMARDRAAVMRAKQTCGQF
;
A
#
# COMPACT_ATOMS: atom_id res chain seq x y z
N MET A 1 26.88 -50.50 -19.53
CA MET A 1 25.49 -50.10 -19.32
C MET A 1 25.10 -49.17 -20.46
N ASP A 2 24.36 -49.73 -21.43
CA ASP A 2 23.42 -49.06 -22.35
C ASP A 2 22.60 -47.96 -21.64
N MET A 3 22.06 -46.91 -22.26
CA MET A 3 21.51 -46.71 -23.61
C MET A 3 21.50 -45.17 -23.82
N ARG A 4 22.04 -44.66 -24.94
CA ARG A 4 21.29 -44.11 -26.09
C ARG A 4 20.21 -43.08 -25.72
N LEU A 5 20.46 -41.80 -26.03
CA LEU A 5 19.95 -41.13 -27.24
C LEU A 5 18.43 -40.94 -27.22
N LEU A 6 17.96 -39.70 -27.04
CA LEU A 6 17.36 -38.88 -28.11
C LEU A 6 16.44 -37.79 -27.56
N ARG A 7 16.82 -36.57 -27.94
CA ARG A 7 15.99 -35.39 -28.07
C ARG A 7 14.80 -35.68 -29.00
N ASN A 8 13.56 -35.36 -28.60
CA ASN A 8 12.54 -34.95 -29.56
C ASN A 8 11.43 -34.06 -28.96
N ARG A 9 11.01 -33.10 -29.79
CA ARG A 9 9.96 -32.09 -29.59
C ARG A 9 8.54 -32.70 -29.67
N ILE A 10 7.58 -31.83 -29.34
CA ILE A 10 6.18 -31.70 -29.85
C ILE A 10 5.09 -32.25 -28.93
N GLY A 11 4.11 -31.38 -28.62
CA GLY A 11 2.76 -31.78 -28.24
C GLY A 11 1.95 -30.66 -27.58
N TYR A 12 1.36 -29.75 -28.36
CA TYR A 12 0.22 -28.96 -27.89
C TYR A 12 -1.03 -29.85 -27.84
N THR A 13 -1.72 -29.91 -26.71
CA THR A 13 -3.09 -30.42 -26.62
C THR A 13 -3.95 -29.47 -25.79
N VAL A 14 -4.97 -28.90 -26.43
CA VAL A 14 -6.10 -28.18 -25.82
C VAL A 14 -7.24 -29.19 -25.64
N VAL A 15 -7.70 -29.36 -24.40
CA VAL A 15 -9.00 -29.96 -23.98
C VAL A 15 -9.29 -29.33 -22.61
N GLY A 16 -10.40 -28.69 -22.27
CA GLY A 16 -11.78 -28.85 -22.73
C GLY A 16 -12.59 -29.64 -21.69
N ALA A 17 -13.04 -28.97 -20.61
CA ALA A 17 -14.08 -29.36 -19.63
C ALA A 17 -14.02 -30.75 -18.94
N GLY A 18 -14.06 -30.74 -17.60
CA GLY A 18 -14.41 -31.92 -16.81
C GLY A 18 -14.19 -31.71 -15.31
N LEU A 19 -15.26 -31.42 -14.56
CA LEU A 19 -15.29 -31.55 -13.11
C LEU A 19 -14.95 -32.99 -12.72
N ALA A 20 -13.77 -33.20 -12.15
CA ALA A 20 -13.42 -34.45 -11.49
C ALA A 20 -13.35 -34.19 -9.98
N SER A 21 -14.43 -34.55 -9.28
CA SER A 21 -14.43 -34.68 -7.82
C SER A 21 -13.54 -35.84 -7.43
N ALA A 22 -12.25 -35.58 -7.19
CA ALA A 22 -11.36 -36.52 -6.54
C ALA A 22 -11.44 -36.31 -5.03
N ILE A 23 -12.22 -37.14 -4.35
CA ILE A 23 -12.14 -37.29 -2.90
C ILE A 23 -10.84 -38.05 -2.62
N ALA A 24 -9.75 -37.32 -2.40
CA ALA A 24 -8.51 -37.87 -1.88
C ALA A 24 -8.58 -37.81 -0.34
N VAL A 25 -8.85 -38.96 0.27
CA VAL A 25 -8.65 -39.21 1.70
C VAL A 25 -7.14 -39.35 1.92
N GLY A 26 -6.54 -38.41 2.66
CA GLY A 26 -5.17 -38.55 3.18
C GLY A 26 -4.27 -37.36 2.88
N GLY A 27 -4.12 -36.48 3.87
CA GLY A 27 -3.19 -35.35 3.84
C GLY A 27 -3.91 -34.01 3.81
N ALA A 28 -4.42 -33.57 4.96
CA ALA A 28 -4.93 -32.20 5.12
C ALA A 28 -3.76 -31.20 5.11
N ALA A 29 -3.17 -30.97 3.93
CA ALA A 29 -2.60 -29.66 3.65
C ALA A 29 -3.79 -28.72 3.49
N ASN A 30 -4.17 -28.05 4.58
CA ASN A 30 -5.09 -26.92 4.56
C ASN A 30 -4.42 -25.78 3.77
N ALA A 31 -4.36 -25.91 2.44
CA ALA A 31 -4.21 -24.77 1.55
C ALA A 31 -5.54 -24.04 1.61
N ALA A 32 -5.73 -23.25 2.68
CA ALA A 32 -6.76 -22.23 2.71
C ALA A 32 -6.70 -21.49 1.38
N PRO A 33 -7.83 -21.26 0.68
CA PRO A 33 -7.81 -20.46 -0.52
C PRO A 33 -7.20 -19.12 -0.14
N THR A 34 -5.95 -18.89 -0.55
CA THR A 34 -5.31 -17.58 -0.53
C THR A 34 -6.03 -16.76 -1.58
N HIS A 35 -7.25 -16.32 -1.25
CA HIS A 35 -7.83 -15.18 -1.94
C HIS A 35 -6.80 -14.07 -1.80
N PRO A 36 -6.26 -13.53 -2.91
CA PRO A 36 -5.36 -12.40 -2.82
C PRO A 36 -6.10 -11.32 -2.03
N ALA A 37 -5.49 -10.88 -0.92
CA ALA A 37 -6.06 -9.84 -0.09
C ALA A 37 -6.41 -8.67 -1.01
N ARG A 38 -7.68 -8.24 -1.01
CA ARG A 38 -8.10 -7.13 -1.86
C ARG A 38 -7.19 -5.93 -1.55
N PRO A 39 -6.65 -5.25 -2.58
CA PRO A 39 -5.78 -4.11 -2.36
C PRO A 39 -6.48 -3.08 -1.47
N ALA A 40 -5.78 -2.57 -0.46
CA ALA A 40 -6.33 -1.54 0.41
C ALA A 40 -6.61 -0.28 -0.40
N LEU A 41 -7.87 0.15 -0.40
CA LEU A 41 -8.31 1.39 -1.05
C LEU A 41 -8.06 2.59 -0.15
N VAL A 42 -7.75 3.72 -0.77
CA VAL A 42 -7.56 4.99 -0.11
C VAL A 42 -8.93 5.67 0.07
N PRO A 43 -9.40 5.93 1.31
CA PRO A 43 -10.74 6.47 1.54
C PRO A 43 -10.99 7.78 0.81
N GLY A 44 -12.16 7.89 0.18
CA GLY A 44 -12.58 9.04 -0.62
C GLY A 44 -11.99 9.06 -2.04
N THR A 45 -11.37 7.96 -2.48
CA THR A 45 -10.85 7.79 -3.84
C THR A 45 -11.18 6.39 -4.36
N HIS A 46 -10.98 6.15 -5.65
CA HIS A 46 -11.06 4.82 -6.26
C HIS A 46 -9.70 4.11 -6.33
N CYS A 47 -8.65 4.73 -5.79
CA CYS A 47 -7.28 4.28 -5.95
C CYS A 47 -6.83 3.35 -4.81
N THR A 48 -5.95 2.42 -5.16
CA THR A 48 -5.20 1.63 -4.19
C THR A 48 -4.05 2.44 -3.59
N VAL A 49 -3.52 2.01 -2.45
CA VAL A 49 -2.32 2.61 -1.83
C VAL A 49 -1.13 2.62 -2.82
N ALA A 50 -0.94 1.55 -3.60
CA ALA A 50 0.14 1.45 -4.57
C ALA A 50 0.02 2.47 -5.72
N GLN A 51 -1.20 2.78 -6.16
CA GLN A 51 -1.41 3.80 -7.20
C GLN A 51 -1.11 5.21 -6.69
N VAL A 52 -1.53 5.53 -5.46
CA VAL A 52 -1.18 6.82 -4.84
C VAL A 52 0.31 6.95 -4.61
N ASP A 53 0.99 5.85 -4.28
CA ASP A 53 2.44 5.83 -4.12
C ASP A 53 3.18 6.10 -5.44
N ARG A 54 2.77 5.46 -6.54
CA ARG A 54 3.32 5.75 -7.88
C ARG A 54 3.03 7.16 -8.33
N ALA A 55 1.81 7.65 -8.09
CA ALA A 55 1.44 9.03 -8.40
C ALA A 55 2.31 10.02 -7.59
N LEU A 56 2.63 9.73 -6.34
CA LEU A 56 3.51 10.57 -5.53
C LEU A 56 4.94 10.59 -6.07
N ALA A 57 5.45 9.46 -6.56
CA ALA A 57 6.76 9.38 -7.22
C ALA A 57 6.86 10.31 -8.45
N HIS A 58 5.75 10.54 -9.14
CA HIS A 58 5.66 11.47 -10.26
C HIS A 58 5.44 12.93 -9.84
N GLU A 59 4.54 13.18 -8.88
CA GLU A 59 4.16 14.52 -8.41
C GLU A 59 5.26 15.22 -7.60
N ASP A 60 5.98 14.48 -6.77
CA ASP A 60 7.11 14.99 -5.97
C ASP A 60 8.13 13.86 -5.75
N PRO A 61 9.06 13.66 -6.71
CA PRO A 61 10.08 12.61 -6.62
C PRO A 61 10.98 12.75 -5.39
N ALA A 62 11.24 13.99 -4.95
CA ALA A 62 12.07 14.26 -3.79
C ALA A 62 11.38 13.83 -2.49
N LEU A 63 10.10 14.16 -2.32
CA LEU A 63 9.31 13.68 -1.18
C LEU A 63 9.14 12.16 -1.20
N TRP A 64 8.81 11.59 -2.37
CA TRP A 64 8.68 10.14 -2.52
C TRP A 64 9.97 9.44 -2.11
N HIS A 65 11.13 9.91 -2.58
CA HIS A 65 12.42 9.34 -2.20
C HIS A 65 12.67 9.43 -0.68
N ARG A 66 12.33 10.55 -0.01
CA ARG A 66 12.44 10.66 1.46
C ARG A 66 11.57 9.63 2.20
N ILE A 67 10.39 9.32 1.66
CA ILE A 67 9.48 8.33 2.23
C ILE A 67 9.99 6.91 1.96
N GLU A 68 10.36 6.61 0.72
CA GLU A 68 10.79 5.29 0.26
C GLU A 68 12.12 4.87 0.91
N SER A 69 13.06 5.80 1.07
CA SER A 69 14.36 5.51 1.66
C SER A 69 14.31 5.17 3.16
N ASN A 70 13.15 5.28 3.81
CA ASN A 70 12.97 4.97 5.22
C ASN A 70 11.76 4.04 5.44
N PRO A 71 11.97 2.75 5.75
CA PRO A 71 10.87 1.78 5.93
C PRO A 71 9.84 2.19 6.99
N LYS A 72 10.25 2.96 8.01
CA LYS A 72 9.32 3.48 9.03
C LYS A 72 8.46 4.60 8.48
N LEU A 73 9.00 5.48 7.65
CA LEU A 73 8.23 6.54 6.99
C LEU A 73 7.31 5.94 5.93
N LYS A 74 7.78 4.98 5.13
CA LYS A 74 6.96 4.26 4.14
C LYS A 74 5.72 3.63 4.78
N ARG A 75 5.91 2.77 5.80
CA ARG A 75 4.78 2.14 6.51
C ARG A 75 3.83 3.17 7.13
N ARG A 76 4.37 4.26 7.67
CA ARG A 76 3.55 5.34 8.23
C ARG A 76 2.75 6.05 7.13
N PHE A 77 3.35 6.31 5.98
CA PHE A 77 2.68 6.92 4.84
C PHE A 77 1.53 6.05 4.34
N GLU A 78 1.78 4.76 4.09
CA GLU A 78 0.77 3.79 3.67
C GLU A 78 -0.37 3.67 4.68
N HIS A 79 -0.03 3.59 5.98
CA HIS A 79 -1.03 3.58 7.04
C HIS A 79 -1.88 4.86 7.04
N MET A 80 -1.25 6.04 6.90
CA MET A 80 -1.99 7.31 6.87
C MET A 80 -2.91 7.43 5.65
N LEU A 81 -2.56 6.80 4.52
CA LEU A 81 -3.40 6.78 3.32
C LEU A 81 -4.68 5.96 3.52
N THR A 82 -4.67 4.94 4.38
CA THR A 82 -5.85 4.08 4.61
C THR A 82 -6.78 4.62 5.69
N LEU A 83 -6.38 5.66 6.44
CA LEU A 83 -7.21 6.25 7.49
C LEU A 83 -8.26 7.23 6.94
N THR A 84 -9.50 7.09 7.42
CA THR A 84 -10.56 8.08 7.20
C THR A 84 -10.25 9.40 7.91
N PRO A 85 -10.87 10.54 7.52
CA PRO A 85 -10.72 11.80 8.24
C PRO A 85 -11.08 11.70 9.73
N GLN A 86 -12.13 10.93 10.06
CA GLN A 86 -12.56 10.71 11.45
C GLN A 86 -11.53 9.89 12.23
N GLN A 87 -10.98 8.82 11.65
CA GLN A 87 -9.92 8.02 12.28
C GLN A 87 -8.65 8.85 12.51
N ARG A 88 -8.27 9.70 11.55
CA ARG A 88 -7.14 10.63 11.72
C ARG A 88 -7.38 11.60 12.87
N LYS A 89 -8.59 12.18 12.98
CA LYS A 89 -8.96 13.05 14.11
C LYS A 89 -8.84 12.32 15.44
N ALA A 90 -9.39 11.11 15.55
CA ALA A 90 -9.31 10.31 16.76
C ALA A 90 -7.87 9.93 17.12
N MET A 91 -7.05 9.53 16.14
CA MET A 91 -5.63 9.25 16.34
C MET A 91 -4.88 10.48 16.86
N HIS A 92 -5.13 11.67 16.29
CA HIS A 92 -4.52 12.91 16.74
C HIS A 92 -4.94 13.28 18.17
N GLN A 93 -6.22 13.09 18.53
CA GLN A 93 -6.72 13.32 19.88
C GLN A 93 -6.05 12.39 20.90
N LYS A 94 -6.00 11.08 20.61
CA LYS A 94 -5.31 10.09 21.47
C LYS A 94 -3.83 10.45 21.63
N TRP A 95 -3.15 10.78 20.53
CA TRP A 95 -1.75 11.19 20.58
C TRP A 95 -1.54 12.44 21.45
N ALA A 96 -2.43 13.43 21.36
CA ALA A 96 -2.33 14.63 22.19
C ALA A 96 -2.52 14.33 23.68
N GLN A 97 -3.43 13.42 24.03
CA GLN A 97 -3.64 12.96 25.41
C GLN A 97 -2.40 12.24 25.97
N HIS A 98 -1.75 11.39 25.17
CA HIS A 98 -0.55 10.67 25.59
C HIS A 98 0.73 11.52 25.56
N HIS A 99 0.72 12.65 24.86
CA HIS A 99 1.88 13.53 24.71
C HIS A 99 1.51 15.01 24.94
N PRO A 100 1.06 15.39 26.15
CA PRO A 100 0.51 16.72 26.42
C PRO A 100 1.51 17.84 26.09
N VAL A 101 2.74 17.76 26.61
CA VAL A 101 3.80 18.76 26.38
C VAL A 101 4.11 18.90 24.88
N ARG A 102 4.25 17.78 24.17
CA ARG A 102 4.54 17.80 22.74
C ARG A 102 3.37 18.34 21.92
N SER A 103 2.15 18.08 22.36
CA SER A 103 0.95 18.60 21.70
C SER A 103 0.84 20.12 21.85
N GLU A 104 1.14 20.68 23.02
CA GLU A 104 1.20 22.12 23.26
C GLU A 104 2.33 22.79 22.47
N MET A 105 3.52 22.18 22.45
CA MET A 105 4.63 22.65 21.61
C MET A 105 4.21 22.72 20.13
N MET A 106 3.57 21.68 19.59
CA MET A 106 3.13 21.68 18.20
C MET A 106 2.02 22.70 17.91
N LYS A 107 1.17 23.03 18.89
CA LYS A 107 0.20 24.14 18.78
C LYS A 107 0.92 25.48 18.73
N PHE A 108 1.88 25.70 19.64
CA PHE A 108 2.68 26.92 19.66
C PHE A 108 3.43 27.14 18.34
N LEU A 109 4.17 26.14 17.84
CA LEU A 109 4.89 26.23 16.56
C LEU A 109 3.96 26.58 15.39
N ARG A 110 2.73 26.05 15.41
CA ARG A 110 1.71 26.37 14.39
C ARG A 110 1.26 27.83 14.47
N HIS A 111 1.04 28.36 15.66
CA HIS A 111 0.70 29.77 15.88
C HIS A 111 1.84 30.70 15.47
N GLN A 112 3.08 30.27 15.65
CA GLN A 112 4.27 31.03 15.24
C GLN A 112 4.63 30.86 13.75
N HIS A 113 3.82 30.14 12.96
CA HIS A 113 4.05 29.87 11.53
C HIS A 113 5.39 29.16 11.21
N ILE A 114 6.07 28.59 12.21
CA ILE A 114 7.35 27.91 12.04
C ILE A 114 7.13 26.62 11.25
N SER A 115 7.95 26.39 10.21
CA SER A 115 7.97 25.16 9.36
C SER A 115 6.70 24.86 8.54
N ARG A 116 5.81 25.84 8.33
CA ARG A 116 4.54 25.60 7.62
C ARG A 116 4.67 25.36 6.12
N SER A 117 5.67 25.95 5.46
CA SER A 117 5.81 25.92 4.00
C SER A 117 6.13 24.52 3.47
N GLU A 118 7.11 23.83 4.06
CA GLU A 118 7.49 22.46 3.65
C GLU A 118 6.35 21.47 3.93
N MET A 119 5.79 21.47 5.15
CA MET A 119 4.66 20.59 5.47
C MET A 119 3.42 20.86 4.60
N ALA A 120 3.18 22.11 4.21
CA ALA A 120 2.07 22.44 3.31
C ALA A 120 2.34 21.93 1.89
N ARG A 121 3.57 22.08 1.39
CA ARG A 121 4.01 21.54 0.09
C ARG A 121 3.87 20.02 0.06
N ASP A 122 4.39 19.32 1.06
CA ASP A 122 4.33 17.86 1.13
C ASP A 122 2.89 17.36 1.16
N ARG A 123 2.01 18.03 1.95
CA ARG A 123 0.58 17.71 1.95
C ARG A 123 -0.07 17.98 0.60
N ALA A 124 0.28 19.07 -0.07
CA ALA A 124 -0.26 19.39 -1.38
C ALA A 124 0.15 18.35 -2.43
N ALA A 125 1.42 17.89 -2.41
CA ALA A 125 1.90 16.82 -3.29
C ALA A 125 1.12 15.52 -3.07
N VAL A 126 0.94 15.09 -1.81
CA VAL A 126 0.14 13.90 -1.50
C VAL A 126 -1.32 14.08 -1.92
N MET A 127 -1.91 15.27 -1.75
CA MET A 127 -3.28 15.52 -2.19
C MET A 127 -3.42 15.45 -3.71
N ARG A 128 -2.48 16.01 -4.48
CA ARG A 128 -2.44 15.87 -5.94
C ARG A 128 -2.29 14.41 -6.35
N ALA A 129 -1.37 13.68 -5.73
CA ALA A 129 -1.20 12.24 -5.98
C ALA A 129 -2.49 11.45 -5.75
N LYS A 130 -3.28 11.79 -4.72
CA LYS A 130 -4.61 11.17 -4.48
C LYS A 130 -5.67 11.55 -5.52
N GLN A 131 -5.51 12.68 -6.21
CA GLN A 131 -6.42 13.13 -7.27
C GLN A 131 -6.03 12.54 -8.63
N THR A 132 -4.73 12.41 -8.90
CA THR A 132 -4.18 11.93 -10.18
C THR A 132 -3.88 10.44 -10.21
N CYS A 133 -4.03 9.73 -9.09
CA CYS A 133 -3.71 8.30 -8.97
C CYS A 133 -4.41 7.37 -9.95
N GLY A 134 -5.52 7.75 -10.57
CA GLY A 134 -6.16 6.95 -11.62
C GLY A 134 -5.34 6.87 -12.93
N GLN A 135 -4.32 7.73 -13.07
CA GLN A 135 -3.41 7.76 -14.22
C GLN A 135 -2.21 6.82 -14.04
N PHE A 136 -2.07 6.19 -12.87
CA PHE A 136 -0.93 5.36 -12.45
C PHE A 136 -1.38 4.02 -11.85
#